data_AF-A0A3D1YNP9-F1
#
_entry.id   AF-A0A3D1YNP9-F1
#
_cell.length_a   1.000
_cell.length_b   1.000
_cell.length_c   1.000
_cell.angle_alpha   90.00
_cell.angle_beta   90.00
_cell.angle_gamma   90.00
#
_symmetry.space_group_name_H-M   'P 1'
#
loop_
_entity.id
_entity.type
_entity.pdbx_description
1 polymer ?
#
loop_
_entity_poly.entity_id
_entity_poly.type
_entity_poly.pdbx_seq_one_letter_code
_entity_poly.pdbx_strand_id
1 'polypeptide(L)'
;MMITLTRPWFLFGSRQMQVLAGLHRFWAYARLPLPVLLSVGVLMAQVTFADPGTSDDGVEVNKTPKTLFVVVDGIPADVIERVNTPGIDAVASKGSYQRAYVGGELGMPTESPTVSGVGYMSLLTGTWSNK
;
A
#
# COMPACT_ATOMS: atom_id res chain seq x y z
N MET A 1 12.02 48.13 26.11
CA MET A 1 11.55 47.46 27.34
C MET A 1 11.79 45.96 27.17
N MET A 2 12.35 45.34 28.20
CA MET A 2 13.12 44.09 28.19
C MET A 2 12.47 42.86 27.54
N ILE A 3 13.34 42.11 26.86
CA ILE A 3 13.24 40.69 26.53
C ILE A 3 13.38 39.85 27.82
N THR A 4 12.47 38.91 28.04
CA THR A 4 12.62 37.85 29.06
C THR A 4 12.45 36.48 28.39
N LEU A 5 13.59 35.80 28.17
CA LEU A 5 13.65 34.38 27.84
C LEU A 5 13.26 33.54 29.07
N THR A 6 12.36 32.59 28.89
CA THR A 6 12.19 31.45 29.79
C THR A 6 12.18 30.16 28.98
N ARG A 7 13.28 29.40 29.06
CA ARG A 7 13.45 28.06 28.49
C ARG A 7 13.01 27.02 29.54
N PRO A 8 12.19 26.01 29.22
CA PRO A 8 12.09 24.83 30.06
C PRO A 8 12.97 23.70 29.50
N TRP A 9 14.05 23.44 30.24
CA TRP A 9 14.57 22.11 30.60
C TRP A 9 14.44 20.99 29.57
N PHE A 10 15.51 20.81 28.78
CA PHE A 10 15.86 19.50 28.23
C PHE A 10 16.32 18.60 29.37
N LEU A 11 15.50 17.62 29.75
CA LEU A 11 15.93 16.48 30.55
C LEU A 11 16.85 15.61 29.69
N PHE A 12 18.15 15.90 29.75
CA PHE A 12 19.19 15.07 29.16
C PHE A 12 19.39 13.84 30.06
N GLY A 13 18.52 12.83 29.89
CA GLY A 13 18.76 11.49 30.46
C GLY A 13 20.06 10.95 29.87
N SER A 14 21.10 10.87 30.70
CA SER A 14 22.43 10.45 30.27
C SER A 14 22.38 9.00 29.75
N ARG A 15 22.74 8.80 28.47
CA ARG A 15 22.96 7.47 27.88
C ARG A 15 23.92 6.60 28.72
N GLN A 16 24.76 7.22 29.54
CA GLN A 16 25.75 6.55 30.37
C GLN A 16 25.13 5.76 31.54
N MET A 17 24.00 6.19 32.10
CA MET A 17 23.31 5.48 33.21
C MET A 17 22.55 4.24 32.73
N GLN A 18 22.09 4.20 31.48
CA GLN A 18 21.45 3.01 30.90
C GLN A 18 22.45 1.88 30.62
N VAL A 19 23.70 2.22 30.25
CA VAL A 19 24.74 1.22 29.96
C VAL A 19 25.19 0.47 31.22
N LEU A 20 25.36 1.18 32.35
CA LEU A 20 25.75 0.58 33.62
C LEU A 20 24.66 -0.32 34.22
N ALA A 21 23.39 0.07 34.13
CA ALA A 21 22.27 -0.77 34.56
C ALA A 21 22.10 -2.03 33.68
N GLY A 22 22.40 -1.94 32.37
CA GLY A 22 22.42 -3.09 31.46
C GLY A 22 23.52 -4.09 31.81
N LEU A 23 24.71 -3.62 32.17
CA LEU A 23 25.86 -4.47 32.48
C LEU A 23 25.68 -5.28 33.78
N HIS A 24 25.04 -4.68 34.79
CA HIS A 24 24.74 -5.37 36.05
C HIS A 24 23.66 -6.45 35.90
N ARG A 25 22.68 -6.21 35.02
CA ARG A 25 21.66 -7.22 34.66
C ARG A 25 22.29 -8.36 33.85
N PHE A 26 23.24 -8.05 32.97
CA PHE A 26 23.96 -9.06 32.18
C PHE A 26 24.74 -10.06 33.06
N TRP A 27 25.40 -9.57 34.10
CA TRP A 27 26.11 -10.42 35.07
C TRP A 27 25.18 -11.34 35.88
N ALA A 28 23.93 -10.93 36.11
CA ALA A 28 22.94 -11.78 36.78
C ALA A 28 22.49 -12.96 35.88
N TYR A 29 22.36 -12.74 34.56
CA TYR A 29 22.04 -13.81 33.60
C TYR A 29 23.20 -14.77 33.37
N ALA A 30 24.44 -14.29 33.45
CA ALA A 30 25.65 -15.11 33.32
C ALA A 30 25.85 -16.13 34.47
N ARG A 31 25.12 -15.96 35.59
CA ARG A 31 25.18 -16.85 36.77
C ARG A 31 24.04 -17.88 36.79
N LEU A 32 23.17 -17.90 35.77
CA LEU A 32 22.10 -18.89 35.66
C LEU A 32 22.66 -20.24 35.20
N PRO A 33 22.10 -21.36 35.69
CA PRO A 33 22.55 -22.68 35.26
C PRO A 33 22.27 -22.88 33.75
N LEU A 34 23.22 -23.50 33.04
CA LEU A 34 23.14 -23.78 31.59
C LEU A 34 21.78 -24.25 31.07
N PRO A 35 21.03 -25.17 31.73
CA PRO A 35 19.71 -25.59 31.23
C PRO A 35 18.69 -24.44 31.14
N VAL A 36 18.78 -23.43 32.00
CA VAL A 36 17.89 -22.25 31.98
C VAL A 36 18.26 -21.31 30.83
N LEU A 37 19.55 -21.15 30.55
CA LEU A 37 20.00 -20.34 29.40
C LEU A 37 19.63 -21.00 28.07
N LEU A 38 19.75 -22.32 27.98
CA LEU A 38 19.31 -23.09 26.81
C LEU A 38 17.79 -23.01 26.61
N SER A 39 17.00 -23.14 27.68
CA SER A 39 15.53 -23.07 27.55
C SER A 39 15.05 -21.68 27.15
N VAL A 40 15.63 -20.62 27.69
CA VAL A 40 15.32 -19.23 27.30
C VAL A 40 15.78 -18.95 25.87
N GLY A 41 16.96 -19.43 25.46
CA GLY A 41 17.44 -19.31 24.09
C GLY A 41 16.53 -20.00 23.07
N VAL A 42 16.06 -21.21 23.41
CA VAL A 42 15.10 -21.96 22.58
C VAL A 42 13.74 -21.24 22.53
N LEU A 43 13.24 -20.74 23.66
CA LEU A 43 11.97 -20.01 23.71
C LEU A 43 12.00 -18.72 22.86
N MET A 44 13.11 -17.97 22.93
CA MET A 44 13.27 -16.75 22.13
C MET A 44 13.39 -17.04 20.63
N ALA A 45 14.03 -18.16 20.26
CA ALA A 45 14.08 -18.60 18.86
C ALA A 45 12.68 -18.96 18.32
N GLN A 46 11.84 -19.63 19.11
CA GLN A 46 10.46 -19.95 18.69
C GLN A 46 9.61 -18.68 18.49
N VAL A 47 9.79 -17.65 19.34
CA VAL A 47 9.09 -16.37 19.21
C VAL A 47 9.49 -15.60 17.95
N THR A 48 10.69 -15.82 17.40
CA THR A 48 11.13 -15.16 16.15
C THR A 48 10.67 -15.87 14.87
N PHE A 49 10.23 -17.14 14.95
CA PHE A 49 9.63 -17.86 13.82
C PHE A 49 8.11 -17.69 13.72
N ALA A 50 7.47 -17.04 14.69
CA ALA A 50 6.09 -16.59 14.57
C ALA A 50 6.05 -15.40 13.59
N ASP A 51 5.67 -15.70 12.35
CA ASP A 51 5.45 -14.73 11.28
C ASP A 51 4.51 -13.61 11.76
N PRO A 52 4.93 -12.33 11.77
CA PRO A 52 4.10 -11.22 12.27
C PRO A 52 2.92 -10.87 11.34
N GLY A 53 2.66 -11.67 10.30
CA GLY A 53 1.64 -11.43 9.29
C GLY A 53 0.25 -12.00 9.58
N THR A 54 0.08 -12.82 10.62
CA THR A 54 -1.24 -13.42 10.92
C THR A 54 -1.98 -12.55 11.93
N SER A 55 -2.94 -11.77 11.45
CA SER A 55 -3.98 -11.16 12.28
C SER A 55 -4.80 -12.29 12.92
N ASP A 56 -4.60 -12.53 14.21
CA ASP A 56 -5.19 -13.58 15.06
C ASP A 56 -6.72 -13.41 15.30
N ASP A 57 -7.49 -13.08 14.26
CA ASP A 57 -8.95 -13.01 14.37
C ASP A 57 -9.61 -14.38 14.18
N GLY A 58 -8.87 -15.45 13.86
CA GLY A 58 -9.37 -16.83 13.75
C GLY A 58 -10.48 -17.06 12.71
N VAL A 59 -10.88 -16.01 11.98
CA VAL A 59 -11.84 -16.06 10.89
C VAL A 59 -11.05 -16.23 9.60
N GLU A 60 -11.17 -17.40 8.99
CA GLU A 60 -10.74 -17.60 7.60
C GLU A 60 -11.57 -16.66 6.71
N VAL A 61 -11.06 -15.45 6.46
CA VAL A 61 -11.72 -14.49 5.59
C VAL A 61 -11.59 -15.02 4.17
N ASN A 62 -12.61 -15.75 3.73
CA ASN A 62 -12.75 -16.12 2.33
C ASN A 62 -12.96 -14.84 1.50
N LYS A 63 -11.85 -14.24 1.06
CA LYS A 63 -11.87 -12.99 0.29
C LYS A 63 -12.31 -13.31 -1.13
N THR A 64 -13.60 -13.14 -1.40
CA THR A 64 -14.09 -13.15 -2.79
C THR A 64 -13.47 -11.98 -3.55
N PRO A 65 -12.77 -12.23 -4.67
CA PRO A 65 -12.21 -11.16 -5.49
C PRO A 65 -13.32 -10.23 -5.98
N LYS A 66 -13.06 -8.92 -5.97
CA LYS A 66 -13.96 -7.88 -6.43
C LYS A 66 -13.36 -7.21 -7.66
N THR A 67 -14.21 -6.81 -8.60
CA THR A 67 -13.82 -6.06 -9.79
C THR A 67 -14.05 -4.57 -9.55
N LEU A 68 -13.05 -3.75 -9.84
CA LEU A 68 -13.14 -2.30 -9.85
C LEU A 68 -13.04 -1.81 -11.30
N PHE A 69 -14.04 -1.07 -11.75
CA PHE A 69 -14.02 -0.40 -13.06
C PHE A 69 -13.79 1.09 -12.85
N VAL A 70 -12.69 1.62 -13.39
CA VAL A 70 -12.29 3.03 -13.25
C VAL A 70 -12.39 3.71 -14.60
N VAL A 71 -13.14 4.80 -14.66
CA VAL A 71 -13.24 5.63 -15.86
C VAL A 71 -12.52 6.95 -15.60
N VAL A 72 -11.59 7.29 -16.49
CA VAL A 72 -10.87 8.57 -16.46
C VAL A 72 -11.24 9.33 -17.73
N ASP A 73 -11.91 10.46 -17.57
CA ASP A 73 -12.47 11.21 -18.70
C ASP A 73 -11.47 12.18 -19.33
N GLY A 74 -11.70 12.50 -20.60
CA GLY A 74 -10.99 13.57 -21.31
C GLY A 74 -9.54 13.25 -21.65
N ILE A 75 -9.12 11.99 -21.56
CA ILE A 75 -7.78 11.55 -21.92
C ILE A 75 -7.82 10.79 -23.24
N PRO A 76 -7.44 11.42 -24.36
CA PRO A 76 -7.33 10.70 -25.62
C PRO A 76 -6.09 9.81 -25.60
N ALA A 77 -6.15 8.67 -26.27
CA ALA A 77 -5.08 7.67 -26.16
C ALA A 77 -3.77 8.09 -26.85
N ASP A 78 -3.79 9.02 -27.81
CA ASP A 78 -2.57 9.62 -28.36
C ASP A 78 -1.77 10.41 -27.31
N VAL A 79 -2.44 10.98 -26.29
CA VAL A 79 -1.78 11.67 -25.19
C VAL A 79 -1.10 10.66 -24.28
N ILE A 80 -1.77 9.54 -23.96
CA ILE A 80 -1.20 8.46 -23.13
C ILE A 80 0.06 7.90 -23.78
N GLU A 81 0.03 7.66 -25.09
CA GLU A 81 1.17 7.10 -25.84
C GLU A 81 2.35 8.07 -25.98
N ARG A 82 2.12 9.37 -25.85
CA ARG A 82 3.13 10.42 -26.04
C ARG A 82 3.82 10.84 -24.74
N VAL A 83 3.15 10.69 -23.59
CA VAL A 83 3.64 11.21 -22.30
C VAL A 83 4.05 10.07 -21.38
N ASN A 84 4.98 10.34 -20.46
CA ASN A 84 5.37 9.37 -19.45
C ASN A 84 4.25 9.22 -18.41
N THR A 85 3.67 8.02 -18.29
CA THR A 85 2.53 7.74 -17.40
C THR A 85 2.85 6.65 -16.38
N PRO A 86 3.74 6.90 -15.39
CA PRO A 86 4.28 5.84 -14.52
C PRO A 86 3.22 5.02 -13.78
N GLY A 87 2.07 5.63 -13.46
CA GLY A 87 0.94 4.93 -12.83
C GLY A 87 0.21 3.97 -13.79
N ILE A 88 -0.07 4.41 -15.02
CA ILE A 88 -0.72 3.59 -16.05
C ILE A 88 0.25 2.50 -16.51
N ASP A 89 1.53 2.84 -16.69
CA ASP A 89 2.58 1.91 -17.11
C ASP A 89 2.78 0.79 -16.09
N ALA A 90 2.73 1.11 -14.79
CA ALA A 90 2.79 0.12 -13.73
C ALA A 90 1.61 -0.87 -13.78
N VAL A 91 0.40 -0.40 -14.10
CA VAL A 91 -0.79 -1.25 -14.26
C VAL A 91 -0.67 -2.09 -15.54
N ALA A 92 -0.28 -1.48 -16.65
CA ALA A 92 -0.10 -2.15 -17.93
C ALA A 92 1.00 -3.23 -17.87
N SER A 93 2.07 -3.01 -17.11
CA SER A 93 3.17 -3.99 -16.94
C SER A 93 2.73 -5.32 -16.32
N LYS A 94 1.64 -5.30 -15.52
CA LYS A 94 1.04 -6.50 -14.91
C LYS A 94 -0.14 -7.05 -15.72
N GLY A 95 -0.55 -6.33 -16.76
CA GLY A 95 -1.74 -6.61 -17.55
C GLY A 95 -1.50 -6.30 -19.02
N SER A 96 -2.36 -5.48 -19.62
CA SER A 96 -2.20 -5.03 -21.00
C SER A 96 -2.81 -3.65 -21.21
N TYR A 97 -2.32 -2.95 -22.24
CA TYR A 97 -2.90 -1.74 -22.77
C TYR A 97 -3.32 -2.00 -24.23
N GLN A 98 -4.54 -1.58 -24.59
CA GLN A 98 -5.10 -1.76 -25.94
C GLN A 98 -5.90 -0.52 -26.34
N ARG A 99 -5.92 -0.22 -27.64
CA ARG A 99 -6.82 0.80 -28.20
C ARG A 99 -8.25 0.27 -28.17
N ALA A 100 -9.16 1.06 -27.63
CA ALA A 100 -10.60 0.82 -27.69
C ALA A 100 -11.28 1.97 -28.42
N TYR A 101 -12.38 1.65 -29.11
CA TYR A 101 -13.24 2.61 -29.78
C TYR A 101 -14.58 2.64 -29.08
N VAL A 102 -15.04 3.85 -28.75
CA VAL A 102 -16.33 4.09 -28.12
C VAL A 102 -17.09 5.03 -29.04
N GLY A 103 -18.23 4.56 -29.58
CA GLY A 103 -19.10 5.36 -30.44
C GLY A 103 -19.08 5.00 -31.93
N GLY A 104 -18.79 3.75 -32.29
CA GLY A 104 -18.97 3.25 -33.66
C GLY A 104 -18.03 3.86 -34.71
N GLU A 105 -18.35 3.61 -35.97
CA GLU A 105 -17.58 4.11 -37.12
C GLU A 105 -18.11 5.48 -37.56
N LEU A 106 -17.20 6.40 -37.91
CA LEU A 106 -17.56 7.72 -38.42
C LEU A 106 -18.41 7.61 -39.70
N GLY A 107 -19.54 8.33 -39.74
CA GLY A 107 -20.49 8.34 -40.84
C GLY A 107 -21.47 7.15 -40.88
N MET A 108 -21.34 6.20 -39.96
CA MET A 108 -22.23 5.05 -39.87
C MET A 108 -23.36 5.28 -38.86
N PRO A 109 -24.47 4.52 -38.93
CA PRO A 109 -25.54 4.64 -37.93
C PRO A 109 -25.08 4.39 -36.49
N THR A 110 -23.96 3.70 -36.30
CA THR A 110 -23.35 3.43 -35.00
C THR A 110 -22.53 4.60 -34.46
N GLU A 111 -22.29 5.64 -35.28
CA GLU A 111 -21.58 6.86 -34.88
C GLU A 111 -22.29 7.48 -33.67
N SER A 112 -21.56 7.61 -32.57
CA SER A 112 -22.04 8.22 -31.34
C SER A 112 -21.22 9.46 -31.02
N PRO A 113 -21.84 10.52 -30.49
CA PRO A 113 -21.13 11.76 -30.17
C PRO A 113 -20.10 11.53 -29.07
N THR A 114 -18.98 12.24 -29.13
CA THR A 114 -17.87 12.16 -28.15
C THR A 114 -18.21 12.90 -26.85
N VAL A 115 -19.28 12.45 -26.18
CA VAL A 115 -19.83 13.05 -24.96
C VAL A 115 -19.74 12.04 -23.82
N SER A 116 -19.30 12.49 -22.65
CA SER A 116 -19.04 11.65 -21.47
C SER A 116 -20.16 10.66 -21.17
N GLY A 117 -21.41 11.13 -21.10
CA GLY A 117 -22.56 10.29 -20.77
C GLY A 117 -22.78 9.14 -21.75
N VAL A 118 -22.63 9.39 -23.05
CA VAL A 118 -22.80 8.37 -24.09
C VAL A 118 -21.66 7.35 -24.01
N GLY A 119 -20.42 7.82 -23.87
CA GLY A 119 -19.25 6.95 -23.78
C GLY A 119 -19.30 6.00 -22.58
N TYR A 120 -19.67 6.51 -21.41
CA TYR A 120 -19.73 5.68 -20.19
C TYR A 120 -20.82 4.61 -20.29
N MET A 121 -21.99 4.96 -20.81
CA MET A 121 -23.08 3.99 -20.94
C MET A 121 -22.75 2.91 -21.96
N SER A 122 -22.14 3.26 -23.10
CA SER A 122 -21.70 2.27 -24.07
C SER A 122 -20.68 1.28 -23.50
N LEU A 123 -19.77 1.72 -22.62
CA LEU A 123 -18.83 0.82 -21.93
C LEU A 123 -19.52 -0.13 -20.95
N LEU A 124 -20.55 0.34 -20.23
CA LEU A 124 -21.26 -0.47 -19.23
C LEU A 124 -22.27 -1.43 -19.85
N THR A 125 -22.94 -1.04 -20.93
CA THR A 125 -24.02 -1.84 -21.53
C THR A 125 -23.59 -2.63 -22.76
N GLY A 126 -22.45 -2.31 -23.37
CA GLY A 126 -21.99 -2.92 -24.62
C GLY A 126 -22.88 -2.57 -25.82
N THR A 127 -23.61 -1.46 -25.78
CA THR A 127 -24.51 -1.01 -26.86
C THR A 127 -24.23 0.42 -27.29
N TRP A 128 -24.46 0.71 -28.58
CA TRP A 128 -24.34 2.05 -29.16
C TRP A 128 -25.53 2.94 -28.82
N SER A 129 -25.38 4.26 -29.02
CA SER A 129 -26.44 5.23 -28.68
C SER A 129 -27.64 5.19 -29.62
N ASN A 130 -27.48 4.64 -30.83
CA ASN A 130 -28.49 4.63 -31.89
C ASN A 130 -29.56 3.53 -31.74
N LYS A 131 -29.78 3.05 -30.51
CA LYS A 131 -30.73 1.97 -30.24
C LYS A 131 -32.19 2.41 -30.39
#